data_AF-I1R5E8-F1
#
_entry.id   AF-I1R5E8-F1
#
_cell.length_a   1.000
_cell.length_b   1.000
_cell.length_c   1.000
_cell.angle_alpha   90.00
_cell.angle_beta   90.00
_cell.angle_gamma   90.00
#
_symmetry.space_group_name_H-M   'P 1'
#
loop_
_entity.id
_entity.type
_entity.pdbx_description
1 polymer ?
#
loop_
_entity_poly.entity_id
_entity_poly.type
_entity_poly.pdbx_seq_one_letter_code
_entity_poly.pdbx_strand_id
1 'polypeptide(L)'
;MRVAVVGAGVSGLAAAHELATSCGGGVDVTVYEKEDSLGGSFARTVGVDGGAGGEVVHLHLGFMPFNSVMGDGRGSHTMGDK
;
A
#
# COMPACT_ATOMS: atom_id res chain seq x y z
N MET A 1 -14.19 15.72 14.31
CA MET A 1 -12.74 15.96 14.48
C MET A 1 -12.11 16.06 13.11
N ARG A 2 -11.19 17.01 12.89
CA ARG A 2 -10.48 17.14 11.60
C ARG A 2 -9.08 16.58 11.74
N VAL A 3 -8.66 15.77 10.77
CA VAL A 3 -7.34 15.13 10.77
C VAL A 3 -6.66 15.39 9.43
N ALA A 4 -5.41 15.85 9.49
CA ALA A 4 -4.55 15.94 8.33
C ALA A 4 -3.61 14.74 8.30
N VAL A 5 -3.59 14.00 7.19
CA VAL A 5 -2.58 12.97 6.91
C VAL A 5 -1.61 13.56 5.89
N VAL A 6 -0.32 13.59 6.23
CA VAL A 6 0.73 14.13 5.34
C VAL A 6 1.47 12.96 4.71
N GLY A 7 1.38 12.87 3.38
CA GLY A 7 1.88 11.76 2.56
C GLY A 7 0.79 10.76 2.19
N ALA A 8 0.62 10.49 0.90
CA ALA A 8 -0.31 9.52 0.32
C ALA A 8 0.39 8.25 -0.17
N GLY A 9 1.45 7.84 0.50
CA GLY A 9 1.99 6.48 0.39
C GLY A 9 1.06 5.44 1.00
N VAL A 10 1.41 4.15 0.88
CA VAL A 10 0.63 3.02 1.42
C VAL A 10 0.24 3.22 2.89
N SER A 11 1.18 3.66 3.74
CA SER A 11 0.92 3.87 5.16
C SER A 11 -0.05 5.03 5.44
N GLY A 12 0.11 6.15 4.71
CA GLY A 12 -0.77 7.31 4.84
C GLY A 12 -2.19 7.00 4.40
N LEU A 13 -2.35 6.31 3.27
CA LEU A 13 -3.66 5.88 2.79
C LEU A 13 -4.31 4.84 3.71
N ALA A 14 -3.55 3.90 4.26
CA ALA A 14 -4.06 2.96 5.25
C ALA A 14 -4.55 3.69 6.51
N ALA A 15 -3.77 4.64 7.04
CA ALA A 15 -4.16 5.43 8.20
C ALA A 15 -5.42 6.27 7.92
N ALA A 16 -5.49 6.92 6.76
CA ALA A 16 -6.67 7.68 6.35
C ALA A 16 -7.91 6.80 6.21
N HIS A 17 -7.75 5.60 5.64
CA HIS A 17 -8.83 4.63 5.50
C HIS A 17 -9.38 4.21 6.86
N GLU A 18 -8.51 3.78 7.78
CA GLU A 18 -8.91 3.35 9.12
C GLU A 18 -9.62 4.47 9.91
N LEU A 19 -9.11 5.71 9.83
CA LEU A 19 -9.75 6.86 10.47
C LEU A 19 -11.14 7.15 9.89
N ALA A 20 -11.32 6.98 8.58
CA ALA A 20 -12.59 7.24 7.91
C ALA A 20 -13.64 6.14 8.19
N THR A 21 -13.22 4.87 8.25
CA THR A 21 -14.13 3.73 8.37
C THR A 21 -14.43 3.34 9.81
N SER A 22 -13.45 3.43 10.71
CA SER A 22 -13.57 2.94 12.09
C SER A 22 -14.20 3.97 13.04
N CYS A 23 -14.27 5.25 12.67
CA CYS A 23 -14.74 6.32 13.56
C CYS A 23 -16.21 6.75 13.36
N GLY A 24 -17.04 5.96 12.65
CA GLY A 24 -18.50 6.14 12.63
C GLY A 24 -19.01 7.50 12.15
N GLY A 25 -18.27 8.19 11.26
CA GLY A 25 -18.66 9.49 10.69
C GLY A 25 -18.26 10.72 11.51
N GLY A 26 -17.50 10.56 12.61
CA GLY A 26 -17.05 11.68 13.46
C GLY A 26 -15.73 12.34 13.04
N VAL A 27 -15.08 11.82 12.00
CA VAL A 27 -13.74 12.25 11.57
C VAL A 27 -13.76 12.69 10.11
N ASP A 28 -13.30 13.91 9.88
CA ASP A 28 -13.09 14.53 8.57
C ASP A 28 -11.59 14.49 8.27
N VAL A 29 -11.20 13.61 7.34
CA VAL A 29 -9.79 13.34 7.01
C VAL A 29 -9.43 14.05 5.71
N THR A 30 -8.37 14.86 5.74
CA THR A 30 -7.75 15.44 4.55
C THR A 30 -6.35 14.87 4.37
N VAL A 31 -6.07 14.30 3.20
CA VAL A 31 -4.73 13.79 2.85
C VAL A 31 -4.01 14.83 2.00
N TYR A 32 -2.79 15.19 2.39
CA TYR A 32 -1.91 16.09 1.65
C TYR A 32 -0.76 15.30 1.05
N GLU A 33 -0.62 15.32 -0.26
CA GLU A 33 0.49 14.72 -0.99
C GLU A 33 1.25 15.83 -1.73
N LYS A 34 2.58 15.71 -1.76
CA LYS A 34 3.46 16.66 -2.44
C LYS A 34 3.48 16.41 -3.95
N GLU A 35 3.41 15.14 -4.35
CA GLU A 35 3.49 14.71 -5.73
C GLU A 35 2.12 14.70 -6.43
N ASP A 36 2.11 14.70 -7.77
CA ASP A 36 0.88 14.65 -8.58
C ASP A 36 0.23 13.26 -8.63
N SER A 37 0.76 12.29 -7.89
CA SER A 37 0.30 10.91 -7.88
C SER A 37 0.32 10.31 -6.47
N LEU A 38 -0.70 9.50 -6.18
CA LEU A 38 -0.78 8.73 -4.94
C LEU A 38 0.10 7.48 -5.00
N GLY A 39 0.29 6.83 -3.85
CA GLY A 39 1.01 5.54 -3.72
C GLY A 39 2.48 5.68 -3.32
N GLY A 40 3.03 6.89 -3.34
CA GLY A 40 4.42 7.17 -2.99
C GLY A 40 5.41 6.29 -3.77
N SER A 41 6.53 5.93 -3.14
CA SER A 41 7.60 5.16 -3.78
C SER A 41 7.30 3.66 -3.96
N PHE A 42 6.24 3.13 -3.35
CA PHE A 42 5.96 1.68 -3.35
C PHE A 42 4.81 1.27 -4.27
N ALA A 43 3.89 2.18 -4.59
CA ALA A 43 2.68 1.85 -5.34
C ALA A 43 2.54 2.72 -6.59
N ARG A 44 3.58 2.76 -7.44
CA ARG A 44 3.62 3.60 -8.65
C ARG A 44 3.62 2.74 -9.91
N THR A 45 2.44 2.52 -10.49
CA THR A 45 2.29 1.86 -11.79
C THR A 45 1.93 2.88 -12.85
N VAL A 46 2.66 2.92 -13.96
CA VAL A 46 2.40 3.82 -15.09
C VAL A 46 2.10 3.00 -16.34
N GLY A 47 1.15 3.47 -17.16
CA GLY A 47 0.96 2.95 -18.51
C GLY A 47 1.95 3.63 -19.45
N VAL A 48 2.69 2.85 -20.23
CA VAL A 48 3.52 3.35 -21.33
C VAL A 48 3.03 2.75 -22.64
N ASP A 49 3.20 3.47 -23.74
CA ASP A 49 2.92 2.95 -25.07
C ASP A 49 3.93 1.83 -25.41
N GLY A 50 3.41 0.64 -25.69
CA GLY A 50 4.16 -0.55 -26.08
C GLY A 50 4.63 -0.54 -27.54
N GLY A 51 4.29 0.49 -28.32
CA GLY A 51 4.77 0.70 -29.68
C GLY A 51 3.85 0.12 -30.74
N ALA A 52 4.39 -0.71 -31.64
CA ALA A 52 3.81 -1.01 -32.96
C ALA A 52 2.39 -1.64 -32.98
N GLY A 53 1.87 -2.09 -31.83
CA GLY A 53 0.53 -2.64 -31.69
C GLY A 53 -0.50 -1.76 -30.97
N GLY A 54 -0.10 -0.56 -30.49
CA GLY A 54 -0.97 0.30 -29.68
C GLY A 54 -1.35 -0.26 -28.31
N GLU A 55 -0.65 -1.31 -27.85
CA GLU A 55 -0.87 -1.91 -26.54
C GLU A 55 -0.25 -1.04 -25.45
N VAL A 56 -1.00 -0.79 -24.37
CA VAL A 56 -0.46 -0.12 -23.19
C VAL A 56 0.21 -1.14 -22.30
N VAL A 57 1.50 -0.94 -22.02
CA VAL A 57 2.27 -1.75 -21.08
C VAL A 57 2.26 -1.07 -19.72
N HIS A 58 1.86 -1.80 -18.68
CA HIS A 58 1.88 -1.29 -17.31
C HIS A 58 3.22 -1.61 -16.63
N LEU A 59 3.99 -0.57 -16.32
CA LEU A 59 5.27 -0.67 -15.65
C LEU A 59 5.14 -0.21 -14.20
N HIS A 60 5.60 -1.06 -13.28
CA HIS A 60 5.71 -0.67 -11.88
C HIS A 60 7.07 -0.02 -11.65
N LEU A 61 7.06 1.26 -11.31
CA LEU A 61 8.24 2.09 -11.06
C LEU A 61 8.59 2.16 -9.57
N GLY A 62 7.78 1.53 -8.70
CA GLY A 62 8.00 1.50 -7.27
C GLY A 62 9.13 0.56 -6.86
N PHE A 63 9.66 0.76 -5.65
CA PHE A 63 10.62 -0.16 -5.05
C PHE A 63 9.95 -1.52 -4.79
N MET A 64 10.42 -2.57 -5.47
CA MET A 64 9.94 -3.95 -5.33
C MET A 64 10.89 -4.76 -4.45
N PRO A 65 10.74 -4.76 -3.12
CA PRO A 65 11.51 -5.67 -2.28
C PRO A 65 11.05 -7.11 -2.54
N PHE A 66 11.98 -8.00 -2.88
CA PHE A 66 11.71 -9.43 -2.90
C PHE A 66 11.81 -9.96 -1.46
N ASN A 67 10.66 -10.12 -0.80
CA ASN A 67 10.63 -10.76 0.50
C ASN A 67 10.55 -12.28 0.32
N SER A 68 11.68 -12.97 0.35
CA SER A 68 11.73 -14.43 0.37
C SER A 68 11.16 -14.94 1.70
N VAL A 69 10.04 -15.66 1.66
CA VAL A 69 9.61 -16.45 2.81
C VAL A 69 10.48 -17.70 2.82
N MET A 70 11.50 -17.75 3.67
CA MET A 70 12.02 -19.06 4.10
C MET A 70 10.86 -19.73 4.82
N GLY A 71 10.30 -20.79 4.23
CA GLY A 71 9.37 -21.65 4.92
C GLY A 71 10.03 -22.11 6.22
N ASP A 72 9.53 -21.63 7.34
CA ASP A 72 9.89 -22.13 8.66
C ASP A 72 9.55 -23.62 8.65
N GLY A 73 10.56 -24.47 8.53
CA GLY A 73 10.47 -25.91 8.70
C GLY A 73 10.23 -26.30 10.15
N ARG A 74 9.20 -25.76 10.80
CA ARG A 74 8.69 -26.27 12.07
C ARG A 74 7.44 -27.09 11.82
N GLY A 75 7.69 -28.41 11.84
CA GLY A 75 6.66 -29.43 11.93
C GLY A 75 5.69 -29.12 13.06
N SER A 76 4.45 -29.46 12.78
CA SER A 76 3.38 -29.68 13.75
C SER A 76 3.90 -30.47 14.96
N HIS A 77 3.93 -29.87 16.14
CA HIS A 77 3.71 -30.61 17.39
C HIS A 77 2.86 -29.77 18.34
N THR A 78 1.68 -30.32 18.58
CA THR A 78 0.64 -29.92 19.53
C THR A 78 1.13 -30.04 20.98
N MET A 79 0.61 -29.14 21.82
CA MET A 79 0.10 -29.36 23.19
C MET A 79 0.74 -30.50 24.01
N GLY A 80 1.38 -30.16 25.14
CA GLY A 80 1.64 -31.14 26.20
C GLY A 80 2.67 -30.66 27.21
N ASP A 81 2.20 -30.37 28.42
CA ASP A 81 2.98 -30.17 29.64
C ASP A 81 4.07 -31.23 29.86
N LYS A 82 5.30 -30.80 30.14
CA LYS A 82 6.11 -31.11 31.35
C LYS A 82 7.58 -30.77 31.14
#